data_AF-A0A358SQ22-F1
#
_entry.id   AF-A0A358SQ22-F1
#
_cell.length_a   1.000
_cell.length_b   1.000
_cell.length_c   1.000
_cell.angle_alpha   90.00
_cell.angle_beta   90.00
_cell.angle_gamma   90.00
#
_symmetry.space_group_name_H-M   'P 1'
#
loop_
_entity.id
_entity.type
_entity.pdbx_description
1 polymer ?
#
loop_
_entity_poly.entity_id
_entity_poly.type
_entity_poly.pdbx_seq_one_letter_code
_entity_poly.pdbx_strand_id
1 'polypeptide(L)'
;LAMFLLGDEFSEEQKRRNFDYYDPITTGDSSLSACVQSIVAAEIGKRHEALEYFEYALLMDLANVAGNASNGVHIASAAGVWMSLVFGFGGVRDFDGQLSFKPSLPHAWNELAFSLRFRDRQLRVQLTHHEEHYLIEEGEPLTITVRGEPYLLSPGTPVVVKRLPAGAGGVPGPRAPAGAAAGTATGAESPGMAGPPAHA
;
A
#
# COMPACT_ATOMS: atom_id res chain seq x y z
N LEU A 1 1.81 -11.22 0.49
CA LEU A 1 0.84 -11.61 1.55
C LEU A 1 1.51 -12.19 2.80
N ALA A 2 2.29 -13.28 2.71
CA ALA A 2 2.93 -13.89 3.89
C ALA A 2 3.76 -12.89 4.73
N MET A 3 4.55 -12.04 4.07
CA MET A 3 5.34 -10.98 4.73
C MET A 3 4.52 -9.94 5.49
N PHE A 4 3.22 -9.84 5.21
CA PHE A 4 2.31 -8.97 5.94
C PHE A 4 1.67 -9.73 7.11
N LEU A 5 1.13 -10.93 6.86
CA LEU A 5 0.41 -11.71 7.88
C LEU A 5 1.33 -12.27 8.98
N LEU A 6 2.57 -12.62 8.62
CA LEU A 6 3.61 -13.14 9.52
C LEU A 6 4.78 -12.16 9.55
N GLY A 7 4.48 -10.86 9.71
CA GLY A 7 5.47 -9.81 9.50
C GLY A 7 6.67 -9.85 10.45
N ASP A 8 6.54 -10.50 11.59
CA ASP A 8 7.58 -10.77 12.58
C ASP A 8 8.53 -11.92 12.21
N GLU A 9 8.12 -12.82 11.30
CA GLU A 9 8.93 -13.94 10.78
C GLU A 9 9.93 -13.51 9.68
N PHE A 10 9.90 -12.24 9.26
CA PHE A 10 10.77 -11.72 8.21
C PHE A 10 11.47 -10.43 8.64
N SER A 11 12.78 -10.38 8.44
CA SER A 11 13.54 -9.14 8.56
C SER A 11 13.14 -8.15 7.45
N GLU A 12 13.36 -6.86 7.68
CA GLU A 12 13.08 -5.82 6.67
C GLU A 12 13.87 -6.09 5.37
N GLU A 13 15.10 -6.61 5.47
CA GLU A 13 15.92 -6.99 4.32
C GLU A 13 15.31 -8.17 3.54
N GLN A 14 14.84 -9.21 4.23
CA GLN A 14 14.13 -10.32 3.59
C GLN A 14 12.87 -9.82 2.88
N LYS A 15 12.11 -8.93 3.53
CA LYS A 15 10.92 -8.32 2.93
C LYS A 15 11.26 -7.55 1.66
N ARG A 16 12.32 -6.75 1.70
CA ARG A 16 12.81 -5.98 0.55
C ARG A 16 13.21 -6.88 -0.61
N ARG A 17 14.05 -7.90 -0.36
CA ARG A 17 14.49 -8.84 -1.42
C ARG A 17 13.32 -9.59 -2.04
N ASN A 18 12.38 -10.06 -1.22
CA ASN A 18 11.18 -10.74 -1.71
C ASN A 18 10.30 -9.79 -2.52
N PHE A 19 10.11 -8.55 -2.05
CA PHE A 19 9.36 -7.54 -2.78
C PHE A 19 9.99 -7.26 -4.14
N ASP A 20 11.29 -6.94 -4.17
CA ASP A 20 12.02 -6.63 -5.41
C ASP A 20 12.01 -7.79 -6.42
N TYR A 21 11.91 -9.03 -5.94
CA TYR A 21 11.81 -10.21 -6.80
C TYR A 21 10.40 -10.45 -7.34
N TYR A 22 9.38 -10.43 -6.47
CA TYR A 22 8.01 -10.82 -6.82
C TYR A 22 7.19 -9.69 -7.45
N ASP A 23 7.48 -8.44 -7.10
CA ASP A 23 6.70 -7.29 -7.57
C ASP A 23 6.71 -7.17 -9.11
N PRO A 24 7.87 -7.26 -9.81
CA PRO A 24 7.91 -7.14 -11.28
C PRO A 24 7.25 -8.28 -12.05
N ILE A 25 7.01 -9.42 -11.40
CA ILE A 25 6.39 -10.62 -12.01
C ILE A 25 4.95 -10.83 -11.57
N THR A 26 4.41 -9.94 -10.73
CA THR A 26 3.00 -9.94 -10.32
C THR A 26 2.20 -9.15 -11.34
N THR A 27 1.17 -9.75 -11.92
CA THR A 27 0.39 -9.12 -13.01
C THR A 27 -0.54 -7.99 -12.55
N GLY A 28 -0.88 -7.94 -11.25
CA GLY A 28 -1.76 -6.90 -10.71
C GLY A 28 -3.25 -7.11 -11.02
N ASP A 29 -3.64 -8.30 -11.51
CA ASP A 29 -5.02 -8.62 -11.92
C ASP A 29 -6.03 -8.64 -10.74
N SER A 30 -5.54 -8.56 -9.50
CA SER A 30 -6.36 -8.46 -8.30
C SER A 30 -6.12 -7.14 -7.58
N SER A 31 -7.19 -6.36 -7.43
CA SER A 31 -7.19 -5.13 -6.65
C SER A 31 -6.85 -5.33 -5.16
N LEU A 32 -7.12 -6.52 -4.61
CA LEU A 32 -6.66 -6.88 -3.26
C LEU A 32 -5.14 -7.07 -3.18
N SER A 33 -4.50 -7.53 -4.26
CA SER A 33 -3.04 -7.65 -4.32
C SER A 33 -2.37 -6.29 -4.14
N ALA A 34 -2.88 -5.27 -4.82
CA ALA A 34 -2.37 -3.90 -4.72
C ALA A 34 -2.42 -3.38 -3.28
N CYS A 35 -3.50 -3.61 -2.53
CA CYS A 35 -3.58 -3.21 -1.11
C CYS A 35 -2.45 -3.84 -0.27
N VAL A 36 -2.17 -5.13 -0.48
CA VAL A 36 -1.11 -5.86 0.23
C VAL A 36 0.29 -5.40 -0.21
N GLN A 37 0.50 -5.14 -1.51
CA GLN A 37 1.74 -4.58 -2.03
C GLN A 37 2.00 -3.18 -1.45
N SER A 38 0.97 -2.34 -1.36
CA SER A 38 1.04 -1.02 -0.71
C SER A 38 1.51 -1.13 0.74
N ILE A 39 0.94 -2.05 1.53
CA ILE A 39 1.31 -2.25 2.93
C ILE A 39 2.79 -2.64 3.08
N VAL A 40 3.24 -3.63 2.30
CA VAL A 40 4.63 -4.10 2.36
C VAL A 40 5.58 -3.03 1.86
N ALA A 41 5.27 -2.34 0.76
CA ALA A 41 6.07 -1.25 0.22
C ALA A 41 6.24 -0.11 1.22
N ALA A 42 5.16 0.29 1.91
CA ALA A 42 5.21 1.30 2.96
C ALA A 42 6.13 0.88 4.11
N GLU A 43 6.05 -0.38 4.53
CA GLU A 43 6.85 -0.94 5.62
C GLU A 43 8.36 -0.97 5.31
N ILE A 44 8.74 -1.30 4.07
CA ILE A 44 10.13 -1.33 3.61
C ILE A 44 10.61 0.02 3.04
N GLY A 45 9.86 1.11 3.24
CA GLY A 45 10.28 2.45 2.83
C GLY A 45 10.27 2.72 1.31
N LYS A 46 9.63 1.87 0.51
CA LYS A 46 9.34 2.11 -0.90
C LYS A 46 8.13 3.04 -1.05
N ARG A 47 8.34 4.31 -0.68
CA ARG A 47 7.25 5.29 -0.49
C ARG A 47 6.47 5.58 -1.76
N HIS A 48 7.14 5.62 -2.91
CA HIS A 48 6.48 5.88 -4.19
C HIS A 48 5.58 4.71 -4.57
N GLU A 49 6.14 3.49 -4.61
CA GLU A 49 5.39 2.28 -4.93
C GLU A 49 4.22 2.07 -3.96
N ALA A 50 4.42 2.35 -2.67
CA ALA A 50 3.35 2.25 -1.67
C ALA A 50 2.15 3.13 -1.99
N LEU A 51 2.39 4.38 -2.43
CA LEU A 51 1.34 5.32 -2.80
C LEU A 51 0.68 4.94 -4.13
N GLU A 52 1.46 4.52 -5.13
CA GLU A 52 0.95 4.04 -6.42
C GLU A 52 -0.02 2.86 -6.25
N TYR A 53 0.37 1.84 -5.46
CA TYR A 53 -0.48 0.70 -5.19
C TYR A 53 -1.74 1.06 -4.41
N PHE A 54 -1.63 2.01 -3.47
CA PHE A 54 -2.78 2.51 -2.72
C PHE A 54 -3.77 3.23 -3.64
N GLU A 55 -3.29 4.14 -4.49
CA GLU A 55 -4.13 4.92 -5.41
C GLU A 55 -4.80 4.00 -6.44
N TYR A 56 -4.08 3.02 -6.97
CA TYR A 56 -4.65 2.01 -7.87
C TYR A 56 -5.82 1.26 -7.21
N ALA A 57 -5.65 0.80 -5.97
CA ALA A 57 -6.71 0.11 -5.24
C ALA A 57 -7.88 1.04 -4.87
N LEU A 58 -7.59 2.28 -4.45
CA LEU A 58 -8.60 3.28 -4.09
C LEU A 58 -9.49 3.66 -5.28
N LEU A 59 -8.88 3.81 -6.45
CA LEU A 59 -9.56 4.22 -7.67
C LEU A 59 -10.21 3.06 -8.43
N MET A 60 -9.99 1.81 -8.00
CA MET A 60 -10.44 0.60 -8.67
C MET A 60 -11.89 0.68 -9.15
N ASP A 61 -12.81 0.93 -8.22
CA ASP A 61 -14.24 1.06 -8.53
C ASP A 61 -14.62 2.50 -8.91
N LEU A 62 -14.04 3.51 -8.24
CA LEU A 62 -14.38 4.92 -8.43
C LEU A 62 -14.06 5.43 -9.84
N ALA A 63 -12.96 4.98 -10.43
CA ALA A 63 -12.52 5.30 -11.78
C ALA A 63 -12.78 4.16 -12.78
N ASN A 64 -13.46 3.08 -12.35
CA ASN A 64 -13.76 1.91 -13.17
C ASN A 64 -12.50 1.34 -13.87
N VAL A 65 -11.41 1.16 -13.11
CA VAL A 65 -10.07 0.82 -13.65
C VAL A 65 -10.07 -0.50 -14.42
N ALA A 66 -10.82 -1.51 -13.98
CA ALA A 66 -10.96 -2.80 -14.68
C ALA A 66 -12.13 -2.85 -15.67
N GLY A 67 -12.87 -1.75 -15.85
CA GLY A 67 -14.00 -1.69 -16.77
C GLY A 67 -15.24 -2.50 -16.34
N ASN A 68 -15.26 -3.02 -15.11
CA ASN A 68 -16.26 -3.97 -14.63
C ASN A 68 -16.99 -3.51 -13.34
N ALA A 69 -16.88 -2.24 -12.93
CA ALA A 69 -17.53 -1.73 -11.72
C ALA A 69 -19.08 -1.87 -11.74
N SER A 70 -19.67 -1.95 -12.94
CA SER A 70 -21.10 -2.24 -13.13
C SER A 70 -21.51 -3.65 -12.70
N ASN A 71 -20.56 -4.59 -12.59
CA ASN A 71 -20.80 -5.94 -12.07
C ASN A 71 -20.86 -5.96 -10.53
N GLY A 72 -20.55 -4.85 -9.87
CA GLY A 72 -20.50 -4.71 -8.42
C GLY A 72 -19.18 -4.14 -7.92
N VAL A 73 -19.19 -3.68 -6.68
CA VAL A 73 -18.02 -3.12 -5.99
C VAL A 73 -17.09 -4.24 -5.54
N HIS A 74 -15.77 -4.03 -5.68
CA HIS A 74 -14.76 -4.95 -5.16
C HIS A 74 -14.64 -4.79 -3.63
N ILE A 75 -15.58 -5.37 -2.88
CA ILE A 75 -15.66 -5.21 -1.40
C ILE A 75 -14.34 -5.55 -0.68
N ALA A 76 -13.63 -6.59 -1.14
CA ALA A 76 -12.34 -6.95 -0.57
C ALA A 76 -11.28 -5.84 -0.79
N SER A 77 -11.31 -5.17 -1.95
CA SER A 77 -10.43 -4.04 -2.23
C SER A 77 -10.81 -2.83 -1.39
N ALA A 78 -12.10 -2.52 -1.23
CA ALA A 78 -12.57 -1.45 -0.36
C ALA A 78 -12.11 -1.64 1.09
N ALA A 79 -12.18 -2.87 1.63
CA ALA A 79 -11.60 -3.21 2.92
C ALA A 79 -10.06 -3.07 2.91
N GLY A 80 -9.42 -3.50 1.82
CA GLY A 80 -7.98 -3.37 1.62
C GLY A 80 -7.47 -1.92 1.60
N VAL A 81 -8.25 -0.96 1.12
CA VAL A 81 -7.91 0.48 1.17
C VAL A 81 -7.74 0.95 2.62
N TRP A 82 -8.68 0.57 3.50
CA TRP A 82 -8.53 0.84 4.94
C TRP A 82 -7.30 0.14 5.52
N MET A 83 -7.04 -1.10 5.12
CA MET A 83 -5.85 -1.84 5.55
C MET A 83 -4.55 -1.13 5.13
N SER A 84 -4.47 -0.59 3.92
CA SER A 84 -3.31 0.17 3.46
C SER A 84 -3.10 1.46 4.26
N LEU A 85 -4.18 2.14 4.65
CA LEU A 85 -4.10 3.31 5.55
C LEU A 85 -3.57 2.94 6.94
N VAL A 86 -4.14 1.91 7.57
CA VAL A 86 -3.84 1.57 8.97
C VAL A 86 -2.57 0.73 9.09
N PHE A 87 -2.49 -0.39 8.36
CA PHE A 87 -1.35 -1.30 8.43
C PHE A 87 -0.20 -0.88 7.52
N GLY A 88 -0.44 -0.14 6.43
CA GLY A 88 0.61 0.41 5.59
C GLY A 88 1.17 1.71 6.15
N PHE A 89 0.48 2.81 5.90
CA PHE A 89 0.96 4.16 6.24
C PHE A 89 0.93 4.46 7.74
N GLY A 90 -0.07 3.96 8.46
CA GLY A 90 -0.13 3.99 9.92
C GLY A 90 0.88 3.05 10.59
N GLY A 91 1.37 2.05 9.84
CA GLY A 91 2.38 1.10 10.29
C GLY A 91 1.96 0.29 11.52
N VAL A 92 0.66 0.05 11.70
CA VAL A 92 0.12 -0.70 12.84
C VAL A 92 0.48 -2.18 12.74
N ARG A 93 1.01 -2.78 13.79
CA ARG A 93 1.18 -4.23 13.93
C ARG A 93 0.77 -4.69 15.32
N ASP A 94 0.25 -5.91 15.40
CA ASP A 94 -0.03 -6.61 16.64
C ASP A 94 0.64 -7.98 16.56
N PHE A 95 1.76 -8.14 17.27
CA PHE A 95 2.46 -9.41 17.41
C PHE A 95 2.47 -9.78 18.88
N ASP A 96 2.00 -10.99 19.21
CA ASP A 96 1.87 -11.48 20.58
C ASP A 96 1.12 -10.54 21.54
N GLY A 97 0.18 -9.74 21.02
CA GLY A 97 -0.57 -8.80 21.83
C GLY A 97 0.12 -7.48 22.11
N GLN A 98 1.25 -7.23 21.47
CA GLN A 98 2.01 -5.99 21.57
C GLN A 98 1.64 -5.09 20.40
N LEU A 99 0.83 -4.08 20.67
CA LEU A 99 0.44 -3.09 19.68
C LEU A 99 1.61 -2.16 19.39
N SER A 100 2.03 -2.11 18.13
CA SER A 100 3.15 -1.30 17.68
C SER A 100 2.82 -0.46 16.45
N PHE A 101 3.56 0.63 16.31
CA PHE A 101 3.40 1.62 15.24
C PHE A 101 4.77 1.96 14.65
N LYS A 102 4.90 1.82 13.33
CA LYS A 102 6.01 2.37 12.54
C LYS A 102 5.45 3.20 11.37
N PRO A 103 4.89 4.39 11.64
CA PRO A 103 4.22 5.18 10.61
C PRO A 103 5.16 5.61 9.47
N SER A 104 4.61 5.67 8.26
CA SER A 104 5.28 6.12 7.03
C SER A 104 4.31 7.00 6.25
N LEU A 105 4.20 8.28 6.66
CA LEU A 105 3.26 9.21 6.03
C LEU A 105 3.80 9.67 4.66
N PRO A 106 3.04 9.52 3.55
CA PRO A 106 3.43 10.06 2.25
C PRO A 106 3.60 11.57 2.29
N HIS A 107 4.61 12.11 1.59
CA HIS A 107 4.87 13.56 1.51
C HIS A 107 3.73 14.37 0.90
N ALA A 108 2.87 13.71 0.11
CA ALA A 108 1.69 14.34 -0.48
C ALA A 108 0.55 14.57 0.54
N TRP A 109 0.61 13.96 1.73
CA TRP A 109 -0.46 14.02 2.72
C TRP A 109 -0.08 14.89 3.89
N ASN A 110 -0.89 15.91 4.18
CA ASN A 110 -0.68 16.75 5.37
C ASN A 110 -0.90 15.97 6.66
N GLU A 111 -1.86 15.05 6.65
CA GLU A 111 -2.28 14.29 7.83
C GLU A 111 -2.88 12.93 7.45
N LEU A 112 -2.70 11.95 8.33
CA LEU A 112 -3.50 10.73 8.38
C LEU A 112 -4.06 10.56 9.80
N ALA A 113 -5.37 10.46 9.93
CA ALA A 113 -6.03 10.16 11.20
C ALA A 113 -6.94 8.95 11.07
N PHE A 114 -6.91 8.05 12.05
CA PHE A 114 -7.76 6.87 12.09
C PHE A 114 -8.03 6.43 13.53
N SER A 115 -9.08 5.63 13.68
CA SER A 115 -9.39 4.97 14.94
C SER A 115 -9.32 3.45 14.78
N LEU A 116 -8.94 2.76 15.84
CA LEU A 116 -9.00 1.30 15.91
C LEU A 116 -9.42 0.84 17.30
N ARG A 117 -10.03 -0.34 17.36
CA ARG A 117 -10.33 -1.00 18.63
C ARG A 117 -9.30 -2.10 18.88
N PHE A 118 -8.63 -2.06 20.04
CA PHE A 118 -7.64 -3.05 20.43
C PHE A 118 -7.90 -3.53 21.86
N ARG A 119 -8.24 -4.81 22.05
CA ARG A 119 -8.50 -5.41 23.37
C ARG A 119 -9.42 -4.54 24.24
N ASP A 120 -10.62 -4.24 23.73
CA ASP A 120 -11.64 -3.39 24.35
C ASP A 120 -11.26 -1.92 24.60
N ARG A 121 -10.16 -1.44 24.00
CA ARG A 121 -9.76 -0.04 24.04
C ARG A 121 -10.07 0.61 22.69
N GLN A 122 -10.65 1.80 22.73
CA GLN A 122 -10.83 2.65 21.56
C GLN A 122 -9.62 3.59 21.46
N LEU A 123 -8.82 3.42 20.41
CA LEU A 123 -7.68 4.28 20.13
C LEU A 123 -7.96 5.24 18.99
N ARG A 124 -7.43 6.46 19.10
CA ARG A 124 -7.33 7.43 18.02
C ARG A 124 -5.86 7.75 17.76
N VAL A 125 -5.48 7.70 16.50
CA VAL A 125 -4.14 7.99 16.02
C VAL A 125 -4.22 9.13 15.02
N GLN A 126 -3.34 10.12 15.16
CA GLN A 126 -3.21 11.23 14.22
C GLN A 126 -1.74 11.44 13.87
N LEU A 127 -1.46 11.54 12.58
CA LEU A 127 -0.12 11.49 12.02
C LEU A 127 0.09 12.72 11.13
N THR A 128 1.02 13.60 11.49
CA THR A 128 1.46 14.73 10.65
C THR A 128 2.96 14.63 10.35
N HIS A 129 3.52 15.45 9.46
CA HIS A 129 4.97 15.46 9.23
C HIS A 129 5.83 15.91 10.42
N HIS A 130 5.22 16.50 11.45
CA HIS A 130 5.93 17.05 12.61
C HIS A 130 5.72 16.24 13.89
N GLU A 131 4.56 15.59 14.03
CA GLU A 131 4.17 14.92 15.25
C GLU A 131 3.18 13.78 15.00
N GLU A 132 3.09 12.90 16.01
CA GLU A 132 2.21 11.75 16.07
C GLU A 132 1.48 11.81 17.41
N HIS A 133 0.16 11.69 17.37
CA HIS A 133 -0.70 11.68 18.55
C HIS A 133 -1.33 10.31 18.70
N TYR A 134 -1.22 9.75 19.91
CA TYR A 134 -1.81 8.48 20.28
C TYR A 134 -2.70 8.69 21.50
N LEU A 135 -4.00 8.45 21.35
CA LEU A 135 -5.00 8.67 22.39
C LEU A 135 -5.81 7.39 22.62
N ILE A 136 -6.01 7.03 23.89
CA ILE A 136 -7.10 6.13 24.28
C ILE A 136 -8.32 7.00 24.56
N GLU A 137 -9.34 6.89 23.72
CA GLU A 137 -10.63 7.57 23.93
C GLU A 137 -11.46 6.83 24.99
N GLU A 138 -11.42 5.49 24.97
CA GLU A 138 -12.17 4.63 25.90
C GLU A 138 -11.35 3.37 26.25
N GLY A 139 -11.48 2.89 27.49
CA GLY A 139 -10.86 1.64 27.97
C GLY A 139 -9.70 1.86 28.96
N GLU A 140 -9.01 0.78 29.31
CA GLU A 140 -7.91 0.78 30.28
C GLU A 140 -6.58 1.25 29.66
N PRO A 141 -5.63 1.75 30.47
CA PRO A 141 -4.28 2.07 30.01
C PRO A 141 -3.63 0.95 29.19
N LEU A 142 -2.76 1.34 28.26
CA LEU A 142 -2.06 0.44 27.35
C LEU A 142 -0.65 0.93 27.08
N THR A 143 0.33 0.03 27.15
CA THR A 143 1.66 0.29 26.60
C THR A 143 1.64 -0.04 25.11
N ILE A 144 2.04 0.93 24.30
CA ILE A 144 2.26 0.75 22.86
C ILE A 144 3.75 0.91 22.55
N THR A 145 4.19 0.38 21.42
CA THR A 145 5.56 0.57 20.93
C THR A 145 5.54 1.44 19.67
N VAL A 146 6.22 2.59 19.69
CA VAL A 146 6.35 3.47 18.52
C VAL A 146 7.80 3.47 18.06
N ARG A 147 8.08 2.94 16.87
CA ARG A 147 9.45 2.78 16.33
C ARG A 147 10.43 2.09 17.30
N GLY A 148 9.95 1.10 18.06
CA GLY A 148 10.77 0.37 19.04
C GLY A 148 10.80 0.96 20.44
N GLU A 149 10.30 2.19 20.62
CA GLU A 149 10.25 2.85 21.93
C GLU A 149 8.89 2.65 22.61
N PRO A 150 8.85 2.26 23.90
CA PRO A 150 7.60 2.03 24.61
C PRO A 150 6.98 3.35 25.12
N TYR A 151 5.66 3.47 25.00
CA TYR A 151 4.87 4.60 25.52
C TYR A 151 3.64 4.09 26.26
N LEU A 152 3.41 4.59 27.47
CA LEU A 152 2.19 4.32 28.22
C LEU A 152 1.10 5.33 27.82
N LEU A 153 0.02 4.84 27.25
CA LEU A 153 -1.18 5.63 26.98
C LEU A 153 -2.12 5.57 28.18
N SER A 154 -2.58 6.74 28.62
CA SER A 154 -3.63 6.89 29.62
C SER A 154 -4.91 7.42 28.96
N PRO A 155 -6.11 6.98 29.37
CA PRO A 155 -7.37 7.45 28.81
C PRO A 155 -7.49 8.98 28.86
N GLY A 156 -7.97 9.58 27.76
CA GLY A 156 -8.23 11.01 27.65
C GLY A 156 -7.00 11.92 27.54
N THR A 157 -5.77 11.40 27.71
CA THR A 157 -4.54 12.19 27.58
C THR A 157 -3.71 11.69 26.39
N PRO A 158 -3.58 12.48 25.30
CA PRO A 158 -2.80 12.06 24.15
C PRO A 158 -1.31 12.04 24.47
N VAL A 159 -0.61 10.99 24.04
CA VAL A 159 0.85 10.96 23.95
C VAL A 159 1.25 11.57 22.62
N VAL A 160 2.13 12.58 22.66
CA VAL A 160 2.65 13.26 21.48
C VAL A 160 4.10 12.87 21.26
N VAL A 161 4.39 12.30 20.09
CA VAL A 161 5.75 11.93 19.68
C VAL A 161 6.19 12.84 18.54
N LYS A 162 7.27 13.61 18.74
CA LYS A 162 7.83 14.46 17.68
C LYS A 162 8.46 13.62 16.59
N ARG A 163 8.22 13.97 15.33
CA ARG A 163 8.91 13.42 14.16
C ARG A 163 10.06 14.32 13.75
N LEU A 164 11.23 13.72 13.58
CA LEU A 164 12.32 14.36 12.87
C LEU A 164 12.00 14.33 11.37
N PRO A 165 12.29 15.40 10.61
CA PRO A 165 12.08 15.41 9.18
C PRO A 165 12.84 14.24 8.54
N ALA A 166 12.15 13.42 7.75
CA ALA A 166 12.83 12.41 6.95
C ALA A 166 13.76 13.14 5.97
N GLY A 167 15.07 12.88 6.05
CA GLY A 167 16.04 13.42 5.11
C GLY A 167 15.59 13.22 3.67
N ALA A 168 15.74 14.26 2.85
CA ALA A 168 15.39 14.31 1.44
C ALA A 168 16.14 13.24 0.62
N GLY A 169 15.63 12.01 0.60
CA GLY A 169 15.99 11.03 -0.44
C GLY A 169 15.25 11.41 -1.71
N GLY A 170 16.00 11.89 -2.71
CA GLY A 170 15.47 12.36 -3.99
C GLY A 170 14.59 11.32 -4.67
N VAL A 171 13.49 11.80 -5.23
CA VAL A 171 12.50 11.04 -6.00
C VAL A 171 13.07 10.77 -7.41
N PRO A 172 13.30 9.52 -7.84
CA PRO A 172 13.34 9.21 -9.25
C PRO A 172 11.90 9.25 -9.79
N GLY A 173 11.69 9.89 -10.95
CA GLY A 173 10.37 10.07 -11.55
C GLY A 173 9.63 8.74 -11.84
N PRO A 174 8.32 8.82 -12.11
CA PRO A 174 7.45 7.66 -12.23
C PRO A 174 7.95 6.72 -13.33
N ARG A 175 8.08 5.44 -12.99
CA ARG A 175 8.37 4.38 -13.94
C ARG A 175 7.05 3.80 -14.40
N ALA A 176 6.77 3.86 -15.71
CA ALA A 176 5.53 3.36 -16.29
C ALA A 176 5.24 1.91 -15.85
N PRO A 177 3.97 1.56 -15.58
CA PRO A 177 3.58 0.19 -15.28
C PRO A 177 4.02 -0.73 -16.42
N ALA A 178 4.76 -1.77 -16.09
CA ALA A 178 5.19 -2.78 -17.05
C ALA A 178 3.97 -3.63 -17.45
N GLY A 179 3.24 -3.21 -18.49
CA GLY A 179 2.05 -3.94 -18.91
C GLY A 179 1.08 -3.20 -19.82
N ALA A 180 1.58 -2.46 -20.82
CA ALA A 180 0.77 -2.11 -21.98
C ALA A 180 1.54 -2.54 -23.23
N ALA A 181 1.18 -3.69 -23.78
CA ALA A 181 1.73 -4.20 -25.02
C ALA A 181 1.53 -3.15 -26.13
N ALA A 182 2.63 -2.57 -26.61
CA ALA A 182 2.63 -1.87 -27.88
C ALA A 182 2.41 -2.93 -28.97
N GLY A 183 1.17 -3.00 -29.48
CA GLY A 183 0.88 -3.72 -30.71
C GLY A 183 1.65 -3.06 -31.86
N THR A 184 2.79 -3.61 -32.22
CA THR A 184 3.45 -3.30 -33.49
C THR A 184 2.69 -4.00 -34.60
N ALA A 185 1.74 -3.29 -35.19
CA ALA A 185 1.23 -3.62 -36.51
C ALA A 185 2.32 -3.30 -37.55
N THR A 186 3.18 -4.27 -37.85
CA THR A 186 3.97 -4.25 -39.08
C THR A 186 3.23 -5.08 -40.12
N GLY A 187 2.54 -4.40 -41.03
CA GLY A 187 2.08 -4.99 -42.28
C GLY A 187 3.28 -5.45 -43.09
N ALA A 188 3.31 -6.74 -43.42
CA ALA A 188 4.17 -7.28 -44.45
C ALA A 188 3.26 -7.81 -45.57
N GLU A 189 3.56 -7.33 -46.77
CA GLU A 189 2.82 -7.47 -48.01
C GLU A 189 2.69 -8.94 -48.43
N SER A 190 1.51 -9.32 -48.90
CA SER A 190 1.30 -10.58 -49.62
C SER A 190 1.71 -10.39 -51.09
N PRO A 191 2.58 -11.23 -51.67
CA PRO A 191 2.98 -11.09 -53.06
C PRO A 191 1.84 -11.52 -54.00
N GLY A 192 1.67 -10.71 -55.04
CA GLY A 192 0.55 -10.72 -55.97
C GLY A 192 0.37 -11.98 -56.81
N MET A 193 -0.87 -12.13 -57.26
CA MET A 193 -1.35 -13.11 -58.22
C MET A 193 -0.56 -13.12 -59.52
N ALA A 194 -0.19 -14.31 -59.98
CA ALA A 194 0.04 -14.61 -61.39
C ALA A 194 -1.00 -15.65 -61.84
N GLY A 195 -2.05 -15.18 -62.52
CA GLY A 195 -2.97 -16.04 -63.28
C GLY A 195 -2.43 -16.25 -64.70
N PRO A 196 -2.55 -17.46 -65.29
CA PRO A 196 -2.07 -17.72 -66.65
C PRO A 196 -3.04 -17.15 -67.71
N PRO A 197 -2.55 -16.84 -68.93
CA PRO A 197 -3.35 -16.23 -69.97
C PRO A 197 -4.26 -17.24 -70.68
N ALA A 198 -5.44 -16.76 -71.07
CA ALA A 198 -6.39 -17.48 -71.91
C ALA A 198 -5.88 -17.62 -73.35
N HIS A 199 -6.06 -18.80 -73.93
CA HIS A 199 -6.06 -19.01 -75.38
C HIS A 199 -7.42 -19.58 -75.81
N ALA A 200 -7.78 -19.15 -77.02
CA ALA A 200 -9.06 -19.23 -77.72
C ALA A 200 -9.63 -20.65 -77.96
#